data_AF-A0A1S3PZE6-F1
#
_entry.id   AF-A0A1S3PZE6-F1
#
_cell.length_a   1.000
_cell.length_b   1.000
_cell.length_c   1.000
_cell.angle_alpha   90.00
_cell.angle_beta   90.00
_cell.angle_gamma   90.00
#
_symmetry.space_group_name_H-M   'P 1'
#
loop_
_entity.id
_entity.type
_entity.pdbx_description
1 polymer ?
#
loop_
_entity_poly.entity_id
_entity_poly.type
_entity_poly.pdbx_seq_one_letter_code
_entity_poly.pdbx_strand_id
1 'polypeptide(L)'
;MSAEDRKFMEIVSSSITLKDHHYYLPLPFRNKQVVLPNNRDMAKQRALNIIRKFKKDEGYAAEYKGFMEEMITKGYAEKVPQERLLREKGKVWYIPHHGVHHKRKGTIRVVFDCSSSYKGTSLNSELLQGPDLANTLIGVLLRFRQEHIAMMADIEGMFHQVRVHEDDLDFLRFLWWPDGDTNKRLEEYRMTVHLFGAISSPSCANFALRKTAEDNCERYDEEVIQTVKSNFYVDDCLKSVATEEQAIALTKNLMDVCSQGGFKLTKWVGNSRAVLASIPDEHKAKQIKELDLDREKLPVERELGIRWNIERDVFTFRVIVKNRPLTRRGILSTVSSVYDPLGFLAPFVLKAKQILQVLCKLKCGWDEVIPEEHSILWKRWLSELDQLSRFQIDRCMMPENFGQVKTAQLHHFGDATRKILKSCVFCRRMQARAGEQKMADLPQDRVSPDLPPFTHVGIDYFGPIEVKRGRVHVKRYGVIFTCLERNKWNKTKRYFSPGDLVVIVDDTAPRNSWLMGRVVEALPGAKGLVRSVLVKTKTNILQRPINKLCLLLEAA
;
A
#
# COMPACT_ATOMS: atom_id res chain seq x y z
N MET A 1 -20.87 -12.10 5.95
CA MET A 1 -20.87 -11.94 7.41
C MET A 1 -21.49 -13.16 8.07
N SER A 2 -20.87 -13.67 9.12
CA SER A 2 -21.39 -14.77 9.94
C SER A 2 -22.63 -14.37 10.75
N ALA A 3 -23.26 -15.32 11.44
CA ALA A 3 -24.32 -15.00 12.41
C ALA A 3 -23.80 -14.16 13.58
N GLU A 4 -22.59 -14.47 14.07
CA GLU A 4 -21.93 -13.71 15.13
C GLU A 4 -21.57 -12.28 14.70
N ASP A 5 -21.12 -12.10 13.45
CA ASP A 5 -20.82 -10.77 12.90
C ASP A 5 -22.08 -9.91 12.83
N ARG A 6 -23.20 -10.49 12.40
CA ARG A 6 -24.48 -9.77 12.34
C ARG A 6 -24.95 -9.36 13.73
N LYS A 7 -24.84 -10.27 14.70
CA LYS A 7 -25.16 -9.98 16.10
C LYS A 7 -24.27 -8.88 16.69
N PHE A 8 -22.97 -8.92 16.41
CA PHE A 8 -22.04 -7.85 16.78
C PHE A 8 -22.51 -6.52 16.19
N MET A 9 -22.78 -6.48 14.89
CA MET A 9 -23.19 -5.25 14.20
C MET A 9 -24.50 -4.70 14.74
N GLU A 10 -25.47 -5.56 15.07
CA GLU A 10 -26.73 -5.16 15.72
C GLU A 10 -26.47 -4.50 17.08
N ILE A 11 -25.62 -5.08 17.92
CA ILE A 11 -25.28 -4.54 19.24
C ILE A 11 -24.61 -3.17 19.10
N VAL A 12 -23.54 -3.07 18.30
CA VAL A 12 -22.78 -1.81 18.19
C VAL A 12 -23.57 -0.71 17.49
N SER A 13 -24.36 -1.04 16.46
CA SER A 13 -25.12 -0.02 15.70
C SER A 13 -26.32 0.52 16.48
N SER A 14 -26.96 -0.30 17.30
CA SER A 14 -28.13 0.13 18.10
C SER A 14 -27.76 0.90 19.37
N SER A 15 -26.53 0.74 19.86
CA SER A 15 -26.12 1.25 21.17
C SER A 15 -25.00 2.29 21.10
N ILE A 16 -24.47 2.60 19.91
CA ILE A 16 -23.42 3.62 19.75
C ILE A 16 -23.96 5.01 20.12
N THR A 17 -23.19 5.74 20.92
CA THR A 17 -23.47 7.14 21.24
C THR A 17 -22.19 7.96 21.11
N LEU A 18 -22.32 9.23 20.73
CA LEU A 18 -21.21 10.18 20.64
C LEU A 18 -21.34 11.19 21.77
N LYS A 19 -20.33 11.31 22.63
CA LYS A 19 -20.27 12.31 23.71
C LYS A 19 -18.86 12.86 23.81
N ASP A 20 -18.73 14.18 23.94
CA ASP A 20 -17.43 14.87 24.03
C ASP A 20 -16.45 14.44 22.92
N HIS A 21 -16.96 14.34 21.69
CA HIS A 21 -16.24 13.86 20.52
C HIS A 21 -15.73 12.40 20.59
N HIS A 22 -16.10 11.60 21.59
CA HIS A 22 -15.75 10.17 21.64
C HIS A 22 -16.96 9.28 21.46
N TYR A 23 -16.81 8.23 20.65
CA TYR A 23 -17.82 7.18 20.53
C TYR A 23 -17.77 6.22 21.72
N TYR A 24 -18.94 5.99 22.31
CA TYR A 24 -19.18 5.02 23.37
C TYR A 24 -19.85 3.79 22.79
N LEU A 25 -19.19 2.64 22.92
CA LEU A 25 -19.68 1.34 22.48
C LEU A 25 -19.75 0.37 23.66
N PRO A 26 -20.80 -0.47 23.75
CA PRO A 26 -20.86 -1.54 24.74
C PRO A 26 -19.79 -2.60 24.47
N LEU A 27 -19.52 -3.45 25.45
CA LEU A 27 -18.83 -4.70 25.24
C LEU A 27 -19.79 -5.67 24.53
N PRO A 28 -19.47 -6.17 23.32
CA PRO A 28 -20.41 -6.95 22.51
C PRO A 28 -20.47 -8.40 23.01
N PHE A 29 -21.14 -8.62 24.13
CA PHE A 29 -21.30 -9.94 24.72
C PHE A 29 -22.11 -10.88 23.82
N ARG A 30 -21.68 -12.15 23.76
CA ARG A 30 -22.42 -13.26 23.11
C ARG A 30 -23.79 -13.44 23.76
N ASN A 31 -23.91 -13.22 25.07
CA ASN A 31 -25.17 -13.28 25.80
C ASN A 31 -25.44 -11.94 26.50
N LYS A 32 -26.60 -11.32 26.27
CA LYS A 32 -27.01 -10.06 26.91
C LYS A 32 -27.10 -10.20 28.44
N GLN A 33 -27.41 -11.40 28.94
CA GLN A 33 -27.45 -11.70 30.37
C GLN A 33 -26.17 -12.41 30.83
N VAL A 34 -24.99 -11.92 30.40
CA VAL A 34 -23.71 -12.47 30.85
C VAL A 34 -23.60 -12.42 32.37
N VAL A 35 -23.13 -13.53 32.96
CA VAL A 35 -22.86 -13.70 34.39
C VAL A 35 -21.50 -14.36 34.52
N LEU A 36 -20.51 -13.60 34.98
CA LEU A 36 -19.14 -14.08 35.14
C LEU A 36 -18.82 -14.46 36.60
N PRO A 37 -18.07 -15.54 36.84
CA PRO A 37 -17.61 -15.86 38.19
C PRO A 37 -16.64 -14.78 38.71
N ASN A 38 -16.67 -14.54 40.01
CA ASN A 38 -15.73 -13.59 40.64
C ASN A 38 -14.30 -14.17 40.60
N ASN A 39 -13.43 -13.58 39.80
CA ASN A 39 -12.04 -14.00 39.61
C ASN A 39 -11.02 -13.11 40.35
N ARG A 40 -11.47 -12.27 41.30
CA ARG A 40 -10.64 -11.28 42.01
C ARG A 40 -9.41 -11.87 42.68
N ASP A 41 -9.54 -13.04 43.31
CA ASP A 41 -8.41 -13.69 43.99
C ASP A 41 -7.32 -14.12 43.00
N MET A 42 -7.71 -14.61 41.81
CA MET A 42 -6.77 -14.92 40.73
C MET A 42 -6.04 -13.65 40.28
N ALA A 43 -6.78 -12.57 40.02
CA ALA A 43 -6.18 -11.28 39.63
C ALA A 43 -5.24 -10.73 40.71
N LYS A 44 -5.60 -10.87 42.00
CA LYS A 44 -4.76 -10.47 43.14
C LYS A 44 -3.45 -11.24 43.17
N GLN A 45 -3.49 -12.55 43.00
CA GLN A 45 -2.27 -13.37 42.92
C GLN A 45 -1.37 -12.95 41.75
N ARG A 46 -1.98 -12.63 40.59
CA ARG A 46 -1.24 -12.12 39.42
C ARG A 46 -0.60 -10.77 39.68
N ALA A 47 -1.31 -9.85 40.34
CA ALA A 47 -0.76 -8.56 40.75
C ALA A 47 0.42 -8.75 41.70
N LEU A 48 0.28 -9.54 42.78
CA LEU A 48 1.35 -9.77 43.75
C LEU A 48 2.64 -10.36 43.12
N ASN A 49 2.52 -11.14 42.04
CA ASN A 49 3.68 -11.62 41.29
C ASN A 49 4.46 -10.51 40.58
N ILE A 50 3.82 -9.38 40.26
CA ILE A 50 4.48 -8.19 39.68
C ILE A 50 5.46 -7.59 40.69
N ILE A 51 5.12 -7.54 41.99
CA ILE A 51 6.01 -7.02 43.05
C ILE A 51 7.37 -7.72 43.01
N ARG A 52 7.37 -9.06 42.83
CA ARG A 52 8.62 -9.83 42.76
C ARG A 52 9.51 -9.39 41.61
N LYS A 53 8.92 -8.99 40.47
CA LYS A 53 9.66 -8.45 39.33
C LYS A 53 10.13 -7.02 39.60
N PHE A 54 9.30 -6.18 40.20
CA PHE A 54 9.69 -4.80 40.55
C PHE A 54 10.89 -4.76 41.50
N LYS A 55 10.96 -5.69 42.46
CA LYS A 55 12.11 -5.82 43.36
C LYS A 55 13.39 -6.30 42.68
N LYS A 56 13.27 -6.99 41.54
CA LYS A 56 14.40 -7.57 40.81
C LYS A 56 14.96 -6.60 39.76
N ASP A 57 14.12 -5.70 39.23
CA ASP A 57 14.42 -4.82 38.12
C ASP A 57 13.73 -3.46 38.33
N GLU A 58 14.49 -2.49 38.83
CA GLU A 58 14.01 -1.13 39.11
C GLU A 58 13.63 -0.37 37.83
N GLY A 59 14.33 -0.60 36.72
CA GLY A 59 14.01 -0.01 35.42
C GLY A 59 12.65 -0.50 34.91
N TYR A 60 12.42 -1.81 34.96
CA TYR A 60 11.11 -2.40 34.65
C TYR A 60 10.01 -1.83 35.55
N ALA A 61 10.28 -1.63 36.85
CA ALA A 61 9.32 -1.06 37.78
C ALA A 61 8.96 0.38 37.41
N ALA A 62 9.96 1.23 37.11
CA ALA A 62 9.76 2.62 36.74
C ALA A 62 8.95 2.75 35.46
N GLU A 63 9.31 2.02 34.40
CA GLU A 63 8.58 2.04 33.13
C GLU A 63 7.13 1.55 33.29
N TYR A 64 6.91 0.50 34.11
CA TYR A 64 5.57 -0.01 34.37
C TYR A 64 4.70 1.01 35.09
N LYS A 65 5.23 1.65 36.13
CA LYS A 65 4.52 2.67 36.89
C LYS A 65 4.16 3.86 35.99
N GLY A 66 5.12 4.33 35.19
CA GLY A 66 4.88 5.40 34.22
C GLY A 66 3.77 5.06 33.21
N PHE A 67 3.74 3.82 32.71
CA PHE A 67 2.64 3.38 31.84
C PHE A 67 1.27 3.45 32.55
N MET A 68 1.18 2.94 33.79
CA MET A 68 -0.09 2.93 34.52
C MET A 68 -0.55 4.33 34.89
N GLU A 69 0.37 5.21 35.28
CA GLU A 69 0.11 6.62 35.54
C GLU A 69 -0.37 7.34 34.29
N GLU A 70 0.22 7.09 33.11
CA GLU A 70 -0.24 7.65 31.85
C GLU A 70 -1.68 7.22 31.52
N MET A 71 -2.03 5.93 31.71
CA MET A 71 -3.39 5.44 31.47
C MET A 71 -4.42 6.12 32.38
N ILE A 72 -4.08 6.35 33.65
CA ILE A 72 -4.96 7.00 34.62
C ILE A 72 -5.07 8.50 34.30
N THR A 73 -3.95 9.17 34.03
CA THR A 73 -3.90 10.62 33.77
C THR A 73 -4.60 11.00 32.46
N LYS A 74 -4.50 10.17 31.41
CA LYS A 74 -5.26 10.32 30.16
C LYS A 74 -6.74 9.95 30.30
N GLY A 75 -7.17 9.49 31.48
CA GLY A 75 -8.52 9.05 31.75
C GLY A 75 -8.92 7.77 31.01
N TYR A 76 -7.98 6.98 30.49
CA TYR A 76 -8.24 5.66 29.89
C TYR A 76 -8.53 4.59 30.95
N ALA A 77 -8.08 4.85 32.19
CA ALA A 77 -8.42 4.07 33.36
C ALA A 77 -8.79 5.02 34.51
N GLU A 78 -9.61 4.53 35.42
CA GLU A 78 -10.00 5.28 36.61
C GLU A 78 -10.10 4.35 37.82
N LYS A 79 -10.00 4.92 39.02
CA LYS A 79 -10.31 4.21 40.26
C LYS A 79 -11.81 3.93 40.29
N VAL A 80 -12.21 2.72 40.68
CA VAL A 80 -13.62 2.36 40.78
C VAL A 80 -14.29 3.27 41.83
N PRO A 81 -15.38 3.98 41.48
CA PRO A 81 -16.12 4.80 42.44
C PRO A 81 -16.61 3.99 43.63
N GLN A 82 -16.60 4.58 44.84
CA GLN A 82 -16.97 3.85 46.06
C GLN A 82 -18.39 3.28 46.00
N GLU A 83 -19.34 4.04 45.45
CA GLU A 83 -20.72 3.58 45.21
C GLU A 83 -20.84 2.39 44.26
N ARG A 84 -19.85 2.15 43.40
CA ARG A 84 -19.82 1.06 42.42
C ARG A 84 -18.99 -0.13 42.89
N LEU A 85 -18.36 -0.09 44.07
CA LEU A 85 -17.62 -1.23 44.60
C LEU A 85 -18.53 -2.44 44.85
N LEU A 86 -19.79 -2.20 45.22
CA LEU A 86 -20.83 -3.20 45.42
C LEU A 86 -21.72 -3.29 44.18
N ARG A 87 -21.39 -4.20 43.26
CA ARG A 87 -22.20 -4.54 42.09
C ARG A 87 -22.87 -5.89 42.26
N GLU A 88 -23.92 -6.12 41.48
CA GLU A 88 -24.60 -7.41 41.41
C GLU A 88 -23.60 -8.54 41.11
N LYS A 89 -23.80 -9.68 41.80
CA LYS A 89 -22.98 -10.87 41.60
C LYS A 89 -23.08 -11.30 40.14
N GLY A 90 -21.95 -11.43 39.46
CA GLY A 90 -21.91 -11.80 38.05
C GLY A 90 -21.59 -10.67 37.07
N LYS A 91 -21.64 -9.42 37.51
CA LYS A 91 -21.43 -8.22 36.68
C LYS A 91 -20.06 -7.56 36.85
N VAL A 92 -19.10 -8.30 37.44
CA VAL A 92 -17.75 -7.80 37.70
C VAL A 92 -16.74 -8.83 37.23
N TRP A 93 -15.73 -8.37 36.50
CA TRP A 93 -14.61 -9.20 36.06
C TRP A 93 -13.29 -8.45 36.18
N TYR A 94 -12.26 -9.14 36.66
CA TYR A 94 -10.92 -8.58 36.80
C TYR A 94 -10.02 -9.10 35.69
N ILE A 95 -9.45 -8.19 34.89
CA ILE A 95 -8.46 -8.46 33.86
C ILE A 95 -7.04 -8.37 34.45
N PRO A 96 -6.30 -9.49 34.59
CA PRO A 96 -4.92 -9.45 35.03
C PRO A 96 -4.06 -8.68 34.03
N HIS A 97 -3.00 -8.03 34.49
CA HIS A 97 -2.09 -7.30 33.61
C HIS A 97 -0.64 -7.72 33.84
N HIS A 98 0.18 -7.58 32.80
CA HIS A 98 1.61 -7.90 32.86
C HIS A 98 2.40 -7.08 31.84
N GLY A 99 3.64 -6.73 32.19
CA GLY A 99 4.50 -5.92 31.33
C GLY A 99 5.38 -6.79 30.45
N VAL A 100 5.46 -6.45 29.17
CA VAL A 100 6.30 -7.10 28.15
C VAL A 100 7.20 -6.05 27.52
N HIS A 101 8.52 -6.24 27.56
CA HIS A 101 9.44 -5.36 26.85
C HIS A 101 9.35 -5.57 25.33
N HIS A 102 9.23 -4.47 24.59
CA HIS A 102 9.27 -4.53 23.15
C HIS A 102 10.71 -4.75 22.68
N LYS A 103 11.01 -5.96 22.16
CA LYS A 103 12.35 -6.41 21.74
C LYS A 103 13.15 -5.45 20.83
N ARG A 104 12.49 -4.48 20.19
CA ARG A 104 13.12 -3.49 19.30
C ARG A 104 13.03 -2.04 19.78
N LYS A 105 12.05 -1.69 20.62
CA LYS A 105 11.79 -0.29 21.02
C LYS A 105 12.35 0.02 22.40
N GLY A 106 12.80 -1.00 23.15
CA GLY A 106 13.33 -0.84 24.50
C GLY A 106 12.26 -0.59 25.56
N THR A 107 11.09 -0.07 25.18
CA THR A 107 10.02 0.30 26.11
C THR A 107 9.17 -0.90 26.55
N ILE A 108 8.65 -0.84 27.78
CA ILE A 108 7.60 -1.72 28.27
C ILE A 108 6.26 -1.46 27.58
N ARG A 109 5.48 -2.52 27.40
CA ARG A 109 4.04 -2.45 27.13
C ARG A 109 3.31 -3.26 28.19
N VAL A 110 2.39 -2.65 28.92
CA VAL A 110 1.51 -3.39 29.83
C VAL A 110 0.35 -3.95 29.01
N VAL A 111 0.15 -5.26 29.12
CA VAL A 111 -0.89 -6.01 28.44
C VAL A 111 -1.91 -6.46 29.45
N PHE A 112 -3.18 -6.14 29.21
CA PHE A 112 -4.32 -6.64 29.96
C PHE A 112 -4.81 -7.95 29.32
N ASP A 113 -4.83 -9.01 30.11
CA ASP A 113 -5.09 -10.37 29.65
C ASP A 113 -6.58 -10.72 29.74
N CYS A 114 -7.34 -10.34 28.71
CA CYS A 114 -8.76 -10.69 28.58
C CYS A 114 -9.00 -12.16 28.23
N SER A 115 -7.95 -12.92 27.88
CA SER A 115 -8.00 -14.36 27.62
C SER A 115 -7.77 -15.19 28.88
N SER A 116 -7.42 -14.56 30.01
CA SER A 116 -7.19 -15.25 31.27
C SER A 116 -8.43 -16.02 31.70
N SER A 117 -8.31 -17.34 31.77
CA SER A 117 -9.42 -18.23 32.12
C SER A 117 -9.55 -18.39 33.63
N TYR A 118 -10.79 -18.35 34.12
CA TYR A 118 -11.14 -18.69 35.50
C TYR A 118 -12.46 -19.45 35.53
N LYS A 119 -12.47 -20.61 36.18
CA LYS A 119 -13.64 -21.52 36.24
C LYS A 119 -14.27 -21.81 34.86
N GLY A 120 -13.45 -22.01 33.84
CA GLY A 120 -13.89 -22.42 32.50
C GLY A 120 -14.36 -21.31 31.57
N THR A 121 -14.32 -20.04 32.01
CA THR A 121 -14.65 -18.88 31.16
C THR A 121 -13.54 -17.83 31.21
N SER A 122 -13.54 -16.91 30.26
CA SER A 122 -12.68 -15.73 30.14
C SER A 122 -13.51 -14.59 29.55
N LEU A 123 -13.06 -13.34 29.69
CA LEU A 123 -13.76 -12.23 29.05
C LEU A 123 -13.84 -12.43 27.53
N ASN A 124 -12.74 -12.85 26.90
CA ASN A 124 -12.69 -13.09 25.46
C ASN A 124 -13.61 -14.22 24.97
N SER A 125 -13.84 -15.27 25.76
CA SER A 125 -14.78 -16.32 25.36
C SER A 125 -16.23 -15.82 25.37
N GLU A 126 -16.56 -14.82 26.18
CA GLU A 126 -17.91 -14.24 26.25
C GLU A 126 -18.14 -13.09 25.26
N LEU A 127 -17.11 -12.54 24.63
CA LEU A 127 -17.24 -11.45 23.66
C LEU A 127 -17.40 -11.97 22.22
N LEU A 128 -18.13 -11.23 21.42
CA LEU A 128 -18.15 -11.36 19.97
C LEU A 128 -16.96 -10.60 19.37
N GLN A 129 -16.17 -11.26 18.52
CA GLN A 129 -15.04 -10.61 17.84
C GLN A 129 -15.51 -9.49 16.91
N GLY A 130 -16.64 -9.71 16.22
CA GLY A 130 -17.11 -8.84 15.14
C GLY A 130 -16.44 -9.13 13.79
N PRO A 131 -17.00 -8.57 12.70
CA PRO A 131 -16.46 -8.74 11.36
C PRO A 131 -15.11 -8.03 11.20
N ASP A 132 -14.28 -8.52 10.29
CA ASP A 132 -13.10 -7.78 9.84
C ASP A 132 -13.52 -6.56 9.00
N LEU A 133 -13.56 -5.40 9.66
CA LEU A 133 -13.90 -4.11 9.05
C LEU A 133 -12.67 -3.33 8.59
N ALA A 134 -11.47 -3.86 8.81
CA ALA A 134 -10.23 -3.20 8.44
C ALA A 134 -10.05 -3.24 6.91
N ASN A 135 -9.40 -2.21 6.36
CA ASN A 135 -9.01 -2.25 4.96
C ASN A 135 -7.92 -3.29 4.74
N THR A 136 -7.91 -3.91 3.56
CA THR A 136 -6.82 -4.81 3.21
C THR A 136 -5.51 -4.03 3.09
N LEU A 137 -4.44 -4.57 3.67
CA LEU A 137 -3.10 -3.99 3.59
C LEU A 137 -2.70 -3.71 2.14
N ILE A 138 -2.92 -4.67 1.25
CA ILE A 138 -2.61 -4.55 -0.18
C ILE A 138 -3.40 -3.39 -0.80
N GLY A 139 -4.69 -3.25 -0.48
CA GLY A 139 -5.51 -2.16 -0.99
C GLY A 139 -5.01 -0.78 -0.55
N VAL A 140 -4.67 -0.63 0.72
CA VAL A 140 -4.13 0.61 1.28
C VAL A 140 -2.80 0.95 0.62
N LEU A 141 -1.87 -0.01 0.52
CA LEU A 141 -0.58 0.18 -0.12
C LEU A 141 -0.71 0.50 -1.62
N LEU A 142 -1.64 -0.12 -2.35
CA LEU A 142 -1.86 0.18 -3.76
C LEU A 142 -2.39 1.60 -3.96
N ARG A 143 -3.33 2.06 -3.12
CA ARG A 143 -3.82 3.45 -3.12
C ARG A 143 -2.71 4.44 -2.79
N PHE A 144 -1.88 4.11 -1.80
CA PHE A 144 -0.73 4.92 -1.42
C PHE A 144 0.29 5.10 -2.54
N ARG A 145 0.31 4.23 -3.55
CA ARG A 145 1.21 4.32 -4.71
C ARG A 145 0.61 5.10 -5.89
N GLN A 146 -0.60 5.65 -5.78
CA GLN A 146 -1.34 6.18 -6.93
C GLN A 146 -0.83 7.53 -7.44
N GLU A 147 -0.33 8.39 -6.56
CA GLU A 147 0.01 9.80 -6.86
C GLU A 147 1.36 10.20 -6.27
N HIS A 148 1.89 11.38 -6.63
CA HIS A 148 3.25 11.82 -6.31
C HIS A 148 3.44 12.35 -4.88
N ILE A 149 2.48 13.08 -4.32
CA ILE A 149 2.59 13.64 -2.98
C ILE A 149 2.00 12.66 -1.99
N ALA A 150 2.84 12.05 -1.17
CA ALA A 150 2.48 11.01 -0.22
C ALA A 150 2.62 11.48 1.22
N MET A 151 1.64 11.09 2.03
CA MET A 151 1.57 11.40 3.45
C MET A 151 1.12 10.18 4.25
N MET A 152 1.63 10.10 5.47
CA MET A 152 1.29 9.06 6.42
C MET A 152 1.06 9.63 7.80
N ALA A 153 0.15 9.02 8.55
CA ALA A 153 -0.18 9.39 9.92
C ALA A 153 -0.60 8.16 10.72
N ASP A 154 -0.55 8.28 12.04
CA ASP A 154 -0.91 7.25 13.01
C ASP A 154 -2.01 7.79 13.94
N ILE A 155 -3.04 6.99 14.19
CA ILE A 155 -4.02 7.28 15.25
C ILE A 155 -3.39 6.98 16.61
N GLU A 156 -3.22 8.00 17.43
CA GLU A 156 -2.68 7.85 18.78
C GLU A 156 -3.57 6.86 19.56
N GLY A 157 -3.05 5.68 19.90
CA GLY A 157 -3.77 4.73 20.75
C GLY A 157 -5.18 4.39 20.25
N MET A 158 -5.32 4.03 18.97
CA MET A 158 -6.61 3.84 18.27
C MET A 158 -7.73 3.19 19.11
N PHE A 159 -7.46 2.10 19.83
CA PHE A 159 -8.49 1.44 20.63
C PHE A 159 -8.96 2.28 21.82
N HIS A 160 -8.03 3.01 22.44
CA HIS A 160 -8.32 3.88 23.59
C HIS A 160 -9.15 5.11 23.20
N GLN A 161 -9.27 5.42 21.90
CA GLN A 161 -10.14 6.51 21.43
C GLN A 161 -11.62 6.15 21.47
N VAL A 162 -11.96 4.86 21.62
CA VAL A 162 -13.34 4.39 21.76
C VAL A 162 -13.63 4.07 23.22
N ARG A 163 -14.64 4.73 23.76
CA ARG A 163 -15.08 4.58 25.15
C ARG A 163 -15.99 3.37 25.31
N VAL A 164 -15.99 2.79 26.51
CA VAL A 164 -16.88 1.69 26.88
C VAL A 164 -18.11 2.26 27.60
N HIS A 165 -19.29 1.73 27.32
CA HIS A 165 -20.51 2.11 28.04
C HIS A 165 -20.38 1.84 29.55
N GLU A 166 -20.95 2.74 30.36
CA GLU A 166 -20.88 2.67 31.83
C GLU A 166 -21.35 1.33 32.40
N ASP A 167 -22.34 0.71 31.76
CA ASP A 167 -22.91 -0.57 32.18
C ASP A 167 -21.92 -1.73 32.09
N ASP A 168 -20.89 -1.61 31.24
CA ASP A 168 -19.93 -2.67 30.94
C ASP A 168 -18.53 -2.44 31.54
N LEU A 169 -18.26 -1.24 32.08
CA LEU A 169 -16.94 -0.87 32.62
C LEU A 169 -16.42 -1.86 33.68
N ASP A 170 -17.33 -2.42 34.48
CA ASP A 170 -16.99 -3.32 35.58
C ASP A 170 -16.52 -4.72 35.11
N PHE A 171 -16.64 -5.03 33.83
CA PHE A 171 -16.01 -6.20 33.23
C PHE A 171 -14.53 -5.99 32.88
N LEU A 172 -14.05 -4.75 32.97
CA LEU A 172 -12.67 -4.35 32.68
C LEU A 172 -11.94 -3.87 33.95
N ARG A 173 -12.31 -4.38 35.14
CA ARG A 173 -11.61 -4.03 36.38
C ARG A 173 -10.21 -4.61 36.41
N PHE A 174 -9.29 -3.96 37.10
CA PHE A 174 -7.96 -4.50 37.41
C PHE A 174 -7.53 -4.04 38.81
N LEU A 175 -6.48 -4.67 39.33
CA LEU A 175 -5.97 -4.39 40.66
C LEU A 175 -4.65 -3.64 40.56
N TRP A 176 -4.57 -2.45 41.14
CA TRP A 176 -3.36 -1.63 41.10
C TRP A 176 -3.10 -0.96 42.44
N TRP A 177 -1.84 -0.58 42.67
CA TRP A 177 -1.44 0.18 43.85
C TRP A 177 -1.56 1.67 43.58
N PRO A 178 -2.17 2.45 44.49
CA PRO A 178 -2.19 3.91 44.37
C PRO A 178 -0.77 4.46 44.17
N ASP A 179 -0.61 5.35 43.19
CA ASP A 179 0.67 5.96 42.79
C ASP A 179 1.77 4.93 42.42
N GLY A 180 1.38 3.68 42.13
CA GLY A 180 2.32 2.59 41.90
C GLY A 180 3.15 2.22 43.14
N ASP A 181 2.75 2.63 44.34
CA ASP A 181 3.45 2.31 45.58
C ASP A 181 3.03 0.93 46.10
N THR A 182 3.92 -0.06 45.90
CA THR A 182 3.70 -1.45 46.30
C THR A 182 3.57 -1.66 47.83
N ASN A 183 3.84 -0.64 48.64
CA ASN A 183 3.62 -0.68 50.10
C ASN A 183 2.18 -0.34 50.47
N LYS A 184 1.42 0.33 49.58
CA LYS A 184 0.02 0.63 49.78
C LYS A 184 -0.85 -0.61 49.57
N ARG A 185 -2.12 -0.52 49.99
CA ARG A 185 -3.10 -1.57 49.73
C ARG A 185 -3.46 -1.60 48.24
N LEU A 186 -3.65 -2.80 47.68
CA LEU A 186 -4.23 -2.96 46.34
C LEU A 186 -5.65 -2.42 46.30
N GLU A 187 -5.91 -1.59 45.30
CA GLU A 187 -7.22 -0.99 45.03
C GLU A 187 -7.76 -1.43 43.66
N GLU A 188 -9.05 -1.19 43.46
CA GLU A 188 -9.75 -1.55 42.24
C GLU A 188 -9.80 -0.36 41.29
N TYR A 189 -9.30 -0.59 40.09
CA TYR A 189 -9.38 0.34 38.97
C TYR A 189 -10.18 -0.33 37.85
N ARG A 190 -10.62 0.44 36.87
CA ARG A 190 -11.28 -0.07 35.67
C ARG A 190 -10.85 0.71 34.45
N MET A 191 -10.79 0.03 33.31
CA MET A 191 -10.58 0.71 32.02
C MET A 191 -11.90 1.36 31.58
N THR A 192 -11.81 2.57 31.04
CA THR A 192 -12.95 3.35 30.52
C THR A 192 -13.07 3.29 29.00
N VAL A 193 -12.14 2.58 28.36
CA VAL A 193 -11.95 2.52 26.90
C VAL A 193 -11.81 1.07 26.44
N HIS A 194 -12.06 0.83 25.15
CA HIS A 194 -11.72 -0.43 24.52
C HIS A 194 -10.20 -0.59 24.52
N LEU A 195 -9.72 -1.76 24.92
CA LEU A 195 -8.31 -1.96 25.25
C LEU A 195 -7.64 -3.03 24.39
N PHE A 196 -6.31 -2.99 24.34
CA PHE A 196 -5.53 -4.06 23.71
C PHE A 196 -5.58 -5.34 24.56
N GLY A 197 -6.14 -6.41 24.00
CA GLY A 197 -6.27 -7.71 24.67
C GLY A 197 -7.67 -8.31 24.54
N ALA A 198 -8.70 -7.47 24.39
CA ALA A 198 -10.06 -7.93 24.12
C ALA A 198 -10.26 -8.23 22.63
N ILE A 199 -10.90 -9.36 22.29
CA ILE A 199 -11.07 -9.78 20.89
C ILE A 199 -11.99 -8.85 20.08
N SER A 200 -12.88 -8.12 20.75
CA SER A 200 -13.85 -7.21 20.13
C SER A 200 -13.29 -5.82 19.83
N SER A 201 -12.23 -5.39 20.53
CA SER A 201 -11.69 -4.02 20.44
C SER A 201 -11.33 -3.60 19.01
N PRO A 202 -10.67 -4.43 18.18
CA PRO A 202 -10.34 -4.04 16.81
C PRO A 202 -11.58 -3.72 15.98
N SER A 203 -12.63 -4.54 16.07
CA SER A 203 -13.88 -4.34 15.34
C SER A 203 -14.64 -3.11 15.85
N CYS A 204 -14.64 -2.89 17.17
CA CYS A 204 -15.27 -1.71 17.77
C CYS A 204 -14.57 -0.41 17.33
N ALA A 205 -13.23 -0.39 17.33
CA ALA A 205 -12.44 0.76 16.89
C ALA A 205 -12.62 1.06 15.40
N ASN A 206 -12.58 0.03 14.54
CA ASN A 206 -12.82 0.21 13.12
C ASN A 206 -14.26 0.67 12.83
N PHE A 207 -15.25 0.13 13.56
CA PHE A 207 -16.64 0.57 13.44
C PHE A 207 -16.79 2.05 13.79
N ALA A 208 -16.24 2.48 14.94
CA ALA A 208 -16.29 3.88 15.36
C ALA A 208 -15.54 4.83 14.38
N LEU A 209 -14.40 4.43 13.84
CA LEU A 209 -13.68 5.22 12.83
C LEU A 209 -14.50 5.39 11.54
N ARG A 210 -15.14 4.31 11.07
CA ARG A 210 -16.04 4.38 9.91
C ARG A 210 -17.28 5.22 10.20
N LYS A 211 -17.84 5.09 11.40
CA LYS A 211 -18.98 5.88 11.86
C LYS A 211 -18.65 7.38 11.92
N THR A 212 -17.43 7.72 12.34
CA THR A 212 -16.92 9.11 12.29
C THR A 212 -17.01 9.69 10.88
N ALA A 213 -16.62 8.92 9.87
CA ALA A 213 -16.70 9.33 8.47
C ALA A 213 -18.15 9.39 7.96
N GLU A 214 -19.03 8.51 8.43
CA GLU A 214 -20.45 8.52 8.07
C GLU A 214 -21.18 9.73 8.65
N ASP A 215 -21.01 10.00 9.95
CA ASP A 215 -21.70 11.08 10.66
C ASP A 215 -21.25 12.47 10.20
N ASN A 216 -20.08 12.57 9.55
CA ASN A 216 -19.53 13.82 9.04
C ASN A 216 -19.55 13.92 7.51
N CYS A 217 -20.23 13.00 6.80
CA CYS A 217 -20.13 12.93 5.34
C CYS A 217 -20.69 14.14 4.58
N GLU A 218 -21.62 14.87 5.19
CA GLU A 218 -22.20 16.10 4.61
C GLU A 218 -21.35 17.35 4.87
N ARG A 219 -20.41 17.28 5.84
CA ARG A 219 -19.59 18.43 6.28
C ARG A 219 -18.23 18.53 5.59
N TYR A 220 -17.74 17.44 5.03
CA TYR A 220 -16.41 17.37 4.42
C TYR A 220 -16.49 16.78 3.01
N ASP A 221 -15.52 17.15 2.19
CA ASP A 221 -15.41 16.65 0.83
C ASP A 221 -15.34 15.11 0.78
N GLU A 222 -15.89 14.53 -0.29
CA GLU A 222 -15.93 13.09 -0.51
C GLU A 222 -14.54 12.45 -0.42
N GLU A 223 -13.48 13.14 -0.87
CA GLU A 223 -12.11 12.64 -0.78
C GLU A 223 -11.65 12.44 0.67
N VAL A 224 -12.00 13.34 1.59
CA VAL A 224 -11.66 13.26 3.01
C VAL A 224 -12.34 12.04 3.63
N ILE A 225 -13.66 11.94 3.43
CA ILE A 225 -14.49 10.85 3.94
C ILE A 225 -14.03 9.50 3.41
N GLN A 226 -13.73 9.43 2.11
CA GLN A 226 -13.28 8.20 1.49
C GLN A 226 -11.87 7.80 1.94
N THR A 227 -11.02 8.79 2.25
CA THR A 227 -9.71 8.54 2.85
C THR A 227 -9.85 7.89 4.22
N VAL A 228 -10.75 8.37 5.10
CA VAL A 228 -11.01 7.72 6.39
C VAL A 228 -11.52 6.28 6.20
N LYS A 229 -12.44 6.07 5.25
CA LYS A 229 -13.04 4.75 5.01
C LYS A 229 -12.05 3.74 4.39
N SER A 230 -11.13 4.19 3.54
CA SER A 230 -10.36 3.29 2.65
C SER A 230 -8.85 3.34 2.84
N ASN A 231 -8.27 4.32 3.53
CA ASN A 231 -6.81 4.52 3.57
C ASN A 231 -6.18 4.22 4.93
N PHE A 232 -6.97 3.84 5.93
CA PHE A 232 -6.47 3.34 7.20
C PHE A 232 -6.27 1.82 7.16
N TYR A 233 -5.09 1.36 7.52
CA TYR A 233 -4.84 -0.02 7.92
C TYR A 233 -4.66 -0.07 9.44
N VAL A 234 -5.72 -0.44 10.15
CA VAL A 234 -5.79 -0.32 11.62
C VAL A 234 -5.58 1.15 12.00
N ASP A 235 -4.46 1.50 12.64
CA ASP A 235 -4.10 2.82 13.13
C ASP A 235 -3.32 3.67 12.11
N ASP A 236 -2.74 3.06 11.07
CA ASP A 236 -1.90 3.74 10.08
C ASP A 236 -2.74 4.26 8.89
N CYS A 237 -2.74 5.57 8.66
CA CYS A 237 -3.27 6.22 7.46
C CYS A 237 -2.20 6.36 6.40
N LEU A 238 -2.44 5.85 5.18
CA LEU A 238 -1.56 6.02 4.03
C LEU A 238 -2.31 6.63 2.86
N LYS A 239 -1.94 7.83 2.43
CA LYS A 239 -2.61 8.52 1.31
C LYS A 239 -1.58 9.18 0.39
N SER A 240 -1.91 9.21 -0.91
CA SER A 240 -1.21 10.04 -1.87
C SER A 240 -2.19 10.87 -2.68
N VAL A 241 -1.80 12.10 -3.02
CA VAL A 241 -2.55 13.05 -3.87
C VAL A 241 -1.60 13.69 -4.89
N ALA A 242 -2.16 14.36 -5.90
CA ALA A 242 -1.39 14.82 -7.05
C ALA A 242 -0.53 16.05 -6.75
N THR A 243 -0.96 16.92 -5.84
CA THR A 243 -0.37 18.25 -5.59
C THR A 243 -0.17 18.53 -4.11
N GLU A 244 0.74 19.45 -3.79
CA GLU A 244 1.03 19.84 -2.41
C GLU A 244 -0.15 20.58 -1.78
N GLU A 245 -0.86 21.40 -2.55
CA GLU A 245 -2.04 22.14 -2.11
C GLU A 245 -3.16 21.19 -1.68
N GLN A 246 -3.43 20.16 -2.48
CA GLN A 246 -4.38 19.11 -2.13
C GLN A 246 -3.94 18.37 -0.86
N ALA A 247 -2.63 18.11 -0.72
CA ALA A 247 -2.12 17.40 0.44
C ALA A 247 -2.30 18.22 1.73
N ILE A 248 -1.93 19.51 1.70
CA ILE A 248 -2.10 20.43 2.84
C ILE A 248 -3.58 20.52 3.26
N ALA A 249 -4.48 20.71 2.30
CA ALA A 249 -5.92 20.78 2.57
C ALA A 249 -6.45 19.46 3.16
N LEU A 250 -6.07 18.33 2.57
CA LEU A 250 -6.50 17.00 3.01
C LEU A 250 -5.97 16.68 4.41
N THR A 251 -4.70 16.96 4.70
CA THR A 251 -4.12 16.75 6.04
C THR A 251 -4.89 17.53 7.11
N LYS A 252 -5.18 18.82 6.86
CA LYS A 252 -5.96 19.65 7.79
C LYS A 252 -7.36 19.07 8.02
N ASN A 253 -8.08 18.74 6.94
CA ASN A 253 -9.42 18.21 7.03
C ASN A 253 -9.46 16.81 7.66
N LEU A 254 -8.43 15.98 7.45
CA LEU A 254 -8.30 14.68 8.09
C LEU A 254 -8.08 14.79 9.60
N MET A 255 -7.23 15.72 10.05
CA MET A 255 -7.05 15.96 11.48
C MET A 255 -8.36 16.40 12.13
N ASP A 256 -9.09 17.30 11.47
CA ASP A 256 -10.38 17.79 11.96
C ASP A 256 -11.45 16.68 11.99
N VAL A 257 -11.75 16.03 10.86
CA VAL A 257 -12.80 14.99 10.80
C VAL A 257 -12.53 13.83 11.77
N CYS A 258 -11.28 13.38 11.89
CA CYS A 258 -10.94 12.31 12.81
C CYS A 258 -11.09 12.76 14.26
N SER A 259 -10.78 14.02 14.57
CA SER A 259 -11.00 14.59 15.91
C SER A 259 -12.48 14.63 16.31
N GLN A 260 -13.42 14.74 15.36
CA GLN A 260 -14.86 14.69 15.64
C GLN A 260 -15.32 13.35 16.25
N GLY A 261 -14.58 12.27 16.00
CA GLY A 261 -14.75 10.95 16.61
C GLY A 261 -13.68 10.58 17.65
N GLY A 262 -12.85 11.55 18.06
CA GLY A 262 -11.84 11.38 19.10
C GLY A 262 -10.54 10.77 18.58
N PHE A 263 -10.44 10.51 17.28
CA PHE A 263 -9.27 9.90 16.66
C PHE A 263 -8.22 10.95 16.38
N LYS A 264 -7.30 11.15 17.33
CA LYS A 264 -6.19 12.08 17.18
C LYS A 264 -5.11 11.53 16.24
N LEU A 265 -4.92 12.18 15.10
CA LEU A 265 -3.84 11.88 14.16
C LEU A 265 -2.51 12.48 14.61
N THR A 266 -1.46 11.67 14.56
CA THR A 266 -0.11 11.99 15.02
C THR A 266 0.93 11.34 14.10
N LYS A 267 2.21 11.57 14.43
CA LYS A 267 3.36 11.01 13.73
C LYS A 267 3.34 11.23 12.22
N TRP A 268 2.90 12.41 11.79
CA TRP A 268 2.88 12.73 10.37
C TRP A 268 4.27 12.66 9.74
N VAL A 269 4.34 12.00 8.59
CA VAL A 269 5.50 11.95 7.69
C VAL A 269 5.01 12.06 6.23
N GLY A 270 5.88 12.49 5.32
CA GLY A 270 5.53 12.67 3.93
C GLY A 270 6.72 13.09 3.08
N ASN A 271 6.61 12.95 1.76
CA ASN A 271 7.70 13.25 0.82
C ASN A 271 7.75 14.70 0.32
N SER A 272 6.81 15.55 0.76
CA SER A 272 6.85 17.00 0.49
C SER A 272 7.18 17.77 1.76
N ARG A 273 8.23 18.60 1.68
CA ARG A 273 8.63 19.51 2.75
C ARG A 273 7.60 20.61 2.98
N ALA A 274 6.97 21.11 1.92
CA ALA A 274 5.90 22.11 2.03
C ALA A 274 4.70 21.56 2.81
N VAL A 275 4.29 20.32 2.52
CA VAL A 275 3.23 19.64 3.29
C VAL A 275 3.64 19.48 4.74
N LEU A 276 4.85 18.98 5.02
CA LEU A 276 5.33 18.82 6.41
C LEU A 276 5.44 20.15 7.17
N ALA A 277 5.84 21.24 6.51
CA ALA A 277 5.91 22.57 7.12
C ALA A 277 4.53 23.10 7.53
N SER A 278 3.45 22.69 6.84
CA SER A 278 2.07 23.08 7.17
C SER A 278 1.49 22.40 8.42
N ILE A 279 2.12 21.31 8.87
CA ILE A 279 1.64 20.51 10.01
C ILE A 279 2.27 21.05 11.30
N PRO A 280 1.52 21.20 12.41
CA PRO A 280 2.10 21.60 13.68
C PRO A 280 3.09 20.54 14.22
N ASP A 281 4.19 21.00 14.84
CA ASP A 281 5.27 20.11 15.30
C ASP A 281 4.81 19.05 16.30
N GLU A 282 3.79 19.33 17.12
CA GLU A 282 3.24 18.36 18.06
C GLU A 282 2.72 17.08 17.36
N HIS A 283 2.22 17.21 16.14
CA HIS A 283 1.65 16.13 15.35
C HIS A 283 2.66 15.42 14.44
N LYS A 284 3.87 15.97 14.22
CA LYS A 284 4.90 15.34 13.38
C LYS A 284 5.54 14.12 14.04
N ALA A 285 6.11 13.21 13.26
CA ALA A 285 6.93 12.13 13.81
C ALA A 285 8.19 12.68 14.48
N LYS A 286 8.65 12.03 15.55
CA LYS A 286 9.82 12.50 16.35
C LYS A 286 11.05 12.81 15.49
N GLN A 287 11.36 11.93 14.53
CA GLN A 287 12.48 12.10 13.60
C GLN A 287 12.34 13.36 12.75
N ILE A 288 11.12 13.73 12.35
CA ILE A 288 10.83 14.94 11.57
C ILE A 288 10.92 16.21 12.43
N LYS A 289 10.53 16.14 13.71
CA LYS A 289 10.65 17.30 14.64
C LYS A 289 12.10 17.72 14.86
N GLU A 290 13.01 16.75 14.83
CA GLU A 290 14.44 16.95 15.07
C GLU A 290 15.21 17.32 13.80
N LEU A 291 14.56 17.29 12.63
CA LEU A 291 15.15 17.59 11.32
C LEU A 291 15.01 19.08 10.99
N ASP A 292 16.11 19.71 10.58
CA ASP A 292 16.05 20.98 9.84
C ASP A 292 15.56 20.69 8.41
N LEU A 293 14.27 20.98 8.16
CA LEU A 293 13.62 20.74 6.88
C LEU A 293 14.22 21.55 5.72
N ASP A 294 15.09 22.53 5.94
CA ASP A 294 15.73 23.26 4.85
C ASP A 294 17.11 22.71 4.48
N ARG A 295 17.72 21.89 5.35
CA ARG A 295 19.14 21.49 5.24
C ARG A 295 19.37 19.98 5.26
N GLU A 296 18.46 19.20 5.84
CA GLU A 296 18.69 17.78 6.12
C GLU A 296 17.76 16.85 5.34
N LYS A 297 18.25 15.64 4.99
CA LYS A 297 17.50 14.64 4.20
C LYS A 297 16.40 13.97 5.02
N LEU A 298 15.26 13.72 4.39
CA LEU A 298 14.14 13.01 5.03
C LEU A 298 14.51 11.54 5.36
N PRO A 299 13.93 10.98 6.45
CA PRO A 299 14.33 9.68 6.97
C PRO A 299 13.83 8.51 6.12
N VAL A 300 14.28 7.31 6.47
CA VAL A 300 13.71 6.05 5.93
C VAL A 300 12.75 5.48 6.95
N GLU A 301 11.45 5.56 6.65
CA GLU A 301 10.42 5.05 7.54
C GLU A 301 10.09 3.58 7.30
N ARG A 302 9.56 2.96 8.36
CA ARG A 302 9.11 1.56 8.35
C ARG A 302 7.64 1.52 8.72
N GLU A 303 6.78 1.61 7.73
CA GLU A 303 5.35 1.47 7.95
C GLU A 303 4.79 0.24 7.25
N LEU A 304 3.89 -0.44 7.94
CA LEU A 304 3.25 -1.67 7.48
C LEU A 304 4.23 -2.74 6.99
N GLY A 305 5.45 -2.75 7.52
CA GLY A 305 6.51 -3.71 7.18
C GLY A 305 7.28 -3.44 5.88
N ILE A 306 6.94 -2.41 5.10
CA ILE A 306 7.74 -1.94 3.96
C ILE A 306 8.65 -0.80 4.44
N ARG A 307 9.86 -0.71 3.89
CA ARG A 307 10.73 0.46 4.14
C ARG A 307 10.53 1.48 3.04
N TRP A 308 10.13 2.69 3.38
CA TRP A 308 9.98 3.80 2.45
C TRP A 308 11.09 4.81 2.68
N ASN A 309 11.93 5.03 1.66
CA ASN A 309 12.86 6.14 1.65
C ASN A 309 12.08 7.36 1.17
N ILE A 310 11.78 8.26 2.10
CA ILE A 310 10.88 9.39 1.88
C ILE A 310 11.51 10.39 0.89
N GLU A 311 12.79 10.74 1.10
CA GLU A 311 13.51 11.71 0.27
C GLU A 311 13.54 11.32 -1.21
N ARG A 312 13.76 10.02 -1.48
CA ARG A 312 13.85 9.50 -2.86
C ARG A 312 12.53 8.95 -3.38
N ASP A 313 11.51 8.92 -2.55
CA ASP A 313 10.21 8.31 -2.81
C ASP A 313 10.23 6.86 -3.35
N VAL A 314 11.10 6.02 -2.78
CA VAL A 314 11.27 4.61 -3.18
C VAL A 314 11.05 3.65 -2.03
N PHE A 315 10.44 2.50 -2.33
CA PHE A 315 10.47 1.35 -1.45
C PHE A 315 11.82 0.66 -1.52
N THR A 316 12.35 0.32 -0.35
CA THR A 316 13.64 -0.38 -0.18
C THR A 316 13.45 -1.64 0.66
N PHE A 317 14.35 -2.59 0.52
CA PHE A 317 14.27 -3.88 1.22
C PHE A 317 15.53 -4.09 2.04
N ARG A 318 15.42 -4.49 3.30
CA ARG A 318 16.59 -4.90 4.08
C ARG A 318 16.22 -6.09 4.93
N VAL A 319 16.82 -7.22 4.59
CA VAL A 319 16.65 -8.46 5.34
C VAL A 319 17.89 -8.66 6.20
N ILE A 320 17.69 -8.77 7.51
CA ILE A 320 18.77 -9.11 8.43
C ILE A 320 18.85 -10.64 8.43
N VAL A 321 19.89 -11.18 7.81
CA VAL A 321 20.17 -12.62 7.85
C VAL A 321 20.47 -13.01 9.29
N LYS A 322 19.61 -13.83 9.88
CA LYS A 322 19.92 -14.51 11.14
C LYS A 322 20.52 -15.86 10.80
N ASN A 323 21.60 -16.23 11.49
CA ASN A 323 22.10 -17.58 11.38
C ASN A 323 21.04 -18.55 11.93
N ARG A 324 20.57 -19.46 11.07
CA ARG A 324 19.55 -20.45 11.40
C ARG A 324 20.09 -21.82 11.03
N PRO A 325 19.74 -22.88 11.78
CA PRO A 325 20.09 -24.24 11.41
C PRO A 325 19.68 -24.56 9.97
N LEU A 326 20.49 -25.37 9.27
CA LEU A 326 20.19 -25.87 7.92
C LEU A 326 19.15 -26.98 7.97
N THR A 327 17.97 -26.62 8.47
CA THR A 327 16.81 -27.49 8.61
C THR A 327 15.63 -26.88 7.86
N ARG A 328 14.60 -27.66 7.57
CA ARG A 328 13.39 -27.15 6.91
C ARG A 328 12.76 -25.99 7.71
N ARG A 329 12.76 -26.08 9.04
CA ARG A 329 12.28 -25.00 9.93
C ARG A 329 13.15 -23.75 9.84
N GLY A 330 14.47 -23.90 9.82
CA GLY A 330 15.40 -22.79 9.69
C GLY A 330 15.21 -22.03 8.38
N ILE A 331 15.12 -22.76 7.27
CA ILE A 331 14.84 -22.21 5.93
C ILE A 331 13.50 -21.48 5.91
N LEU A 332 12.42 -22.13 6.37
CA LEU A 332 11.09 -21.52 6.41
C LEU A 332 11.07 -20.24 7.24
N SER A 333 11.76 -20.21 8.38
CA SER A 333 11.88 -19.02 9.22
C SER A 333 12.57 -17.87 8.48
N THR A 334 13.66 -18.14 7.76
CA THR A 334 14.38 -17.13 6.98
C THR A 334 13.56 -16.65 5.79
N VAL A 335 12.93 -17.55 5.03
CA VAL A 335 12.04 -17.17 3.90
C VAL A 335 10.88 -16.31 4.38
N SER A 336 10.26 -16.67 5.49
CA SER A 336 9.14 -15.91 6.07
C SER A 336 9.57 -14.56 6.67
N SER A 337 10.86 -14.35 6.89
CA SER A 337 11.38 -13.05 7.35
C SER A 337 11.48 -12.01 6.24
N VAL A 338 11.40 -12.44 4.98
CA VAL A 338 11.33 -11.55 3.81
C VAL A 338 9.89 -11.04 3.70
N TYR A 339 9.64 -9.86 4.24
CA TYR A 339 8.33 -9.24 4.22
C TYR A 339 8.12 -8.48 2.90
N ASP A 340 7.14 -8.92 2.11
CA ASP A 340 6.86 -8.40 0.76
C ASP A 340 5.35 -8.53 0.44
N PRO A 341 4.50 -7.64 0.98
CA PRO A 341 3.05 -7.75 0.86
C PRO A 341 2.55 -7.46 -0.57
N LEU A 342 3.31 -6.70 -1.36
CA LEU A 342 2.99 -6.36 -2.75
C LEU A 342 3.59 -7.35 -3.77
N GLY A 343 4.44 -8.29 -3.32
CA GLY A 343 4.99 -9.34 -4.17
C GLY A 343 6.13 -8.90 -5.10
N PHE A 344 6.80 -7.80 -4.81
CA PHE A 344 7.92 -7.28 -5.61
C PHE A 344 9.13 -8.20 -5.61
N LEU A 345 9.40 -8.84 -4.47
CA LEU A 345 10.47 -9.80 -4.27
C LEU A 345 10.03 -11.23 -4.61
N ALA A 346 8.80 -11.43 -5.10
CA ALA A 346 8.27 -12.76 -5.40
C ALA A 346 9.19 -13.60 -6.30
N PRO A 347 9.80 -13.08 -7.39
CA PRO A 347 10.73 -13.87 -8.22
C PRO A 347 11.95 -14.37 -7.44
N PHE A 348 12.44 -13.57 -6.49
CA PHE A 348 13.57 -13.92 -5.65
C PHE A 348 13.18 -14.94 -4.56
N VAL A 349 12.07 -14.69 -3.86
CA VAL A 349 11.53 -15.58 -2.80
C VAL A 349 11.08 -16.94 -3.37
N LEU A 350 10.63 -16.97 -4.62
CA LEU A 350 10.20 -18.19 -5.30
C LEU A 350 11.28 -19.27 -5.33
N LYS A 351 12.55 -18.90 -5.60
CA LYS A 351 13.68 -19.84 -5.60
C LYS A 351 13.82 -20.57 -4.27
N ALA A 352 13.71 -19.84 -3.15
CA ALA A 352 13.76 -20.45 -1.83
C ALA A 352 12.52 -21.30 -1.51
N LYS A 353 11.33 -20.89 -1.96
CA LYS A 353 10.11 -21.70 -1.83
C LYS A 353 10.20 -23.01 -2.61
N GLN A 354 10.91 -23.03 -3.76
CA GLN A 354 11.18 -24.27 -4.50
C GLN A 354 12.06 -25.23 -3.70
N ILE A 355 13.11 -24.73 -3.03
CA ILE A 355 13.94 -25.55 -2.13
C ILE A 355 13.08 -26.18 -1.03
N LEU A 356 12.24 -25.38 -0.37
CA LEU A 356 11.29 -25.90 0.64
C LEU A 356 10.34 -26.96 0.06
N GLN A 357 9.82 -26.75 -1.15
CA GLN A 357 8.94 -27.72 -1.81
C GLN A 357 9.65 -29.05 -2.08
N VAL A 358 10.91 -29.01 -2.53
CA VAL A 358 11.72 -30.22 -2.77
C VAL A 358 11.97 -30.95 -1.45
N LEU A 359 12.37 -30.25 -0.40
CA LEU A 359 12.58 -30.85 0.93
C LEU A 359 11.31 -31.49 1.50
N CYS A 360 10.13 -30.90 1.23
CA CYS A 360 8.85 -31.52 1.58
C CYS A 360 8.60 -32.81 0.78
N LYS A 361 8.92 -32.84 -0.52
CA LYS A 361 8.77 -34.05 -1.36
C LYS A 361 9.72 -35.17 -0.93
N LEU A 362 10.91 -34.82 -0.47
CA LEU A 362 11.87 -35.75 0.13
C LEU A 362 11.49 -36.20 1.55
N LYS A 363 10.39 -35.69 2.10
CA LYS A 363 9.89 -36.00 3.45
C LYS A 363 10.90 -35.71 4.58
N CYS A 364 11.81 -34.76 4.39
CA CYS A 364 12.73 -34.33 5.45
C CYS A 364 11.95 -33.86 6.69
N GLY A 365 12.46 -34.18 7.87
CA GLY A 365 11.93 -33.68 9.14
C GLY A 365 12.03 -32.16 9.26
N TRP A 366 11.28 -31.57 10.21
CA TRP A 366 11.33 -30.12 10.44
C TRP A 366 12.68 -29.63 10.93
N ASP A 367 13.32 -30.42 11.80
CA ASP A 367 14.54 -30.09 12.52
C ASP A 367 15.72 -30.99 12.11
N GLU A 368 15.52 -31.79 11.07
CA GLU A 368 16.55 -32.62 10.44
C GLU A 368 17.46 -31.76 9.55
N VAL A 369 18.75 -32.11 9.51
CA VAL A 369 19.72 -31.49 8.60
C VAL A 369 19.37 -31.85 7.17
N ILE A 370 19.29 -30.85 6.30
CA ILE A 370 18.92 -31.06 4.90
C ILE A 370 20.05 -31.71 4.08
N PRO A 371 19.74 -32.41 2.98
CA PRO A 371 20.75 -32.96 2.08
C PRO A 371 21.72 -31.90 1.53
N GLU A 372 22.99 -32.29 1.33
CA GLU A 372 24.08 -31.36 0.98
C GLU A 372 23.82 -30.61 -0.34
N GLU A 373 23.23 -31.29 -1.34
CA GLU A 373 22.85 -30.65 -2.61
C GLU A 373 21.97 -29.40 -2.39
N HIS A 374 20.98 -29.50 -1.51
CA HIS A 374 20.05 -28.40 -1.21
C HIS A 374 20.65 -27.37 -0.24
N SER A 375 21.59 -27.79 0.62
CA SER A 375 22.39 -26.92 1.48
C SER A 375 23.20 -25.92 0.63
N ILE A 376 23.83 -26.38 -0.46
CA ILE A 376 24.58 -25.51 -1.38
C ILE A 376 23.65 -24.47 -2.04
N LEU A 377 22.51 -24.90 -2.58
CA LEU A 377 21.52 -24.01 -3.20
C LEU A 377 20.98 -22.97 -2.21
N TRP A 378 20.73 -23.40 -0.97
CA TRP A 378 20.27 -22.51 0.09
C TRP A 378 21.33 -21.48 0.49
N LYS A 379 22.58 -21.90 0.70
CA LYS A 379 23.70 -20.99 1.02
C LYS A 379 23.90 -19.94 -0.07
N ARG A 380 23.79 -20.33 -1.36
CA ARG A 380 23.84 -19.39 -2.48
C ARG A 380 22.70 -18.38 -2.45
N TRP A 381 21.46 -18.83 -2.27
CA TRP A 381 20.32 -17.91 -2.15
C TRP A 381 20.50 -16.94 -0.96
N LEU A 382 21.04 -17.44 0.15
CA LEU A 382 21.32 -16.63 1.35
C LEU A 382 22.39 -15.55 1.08
N SER A 383 23.43 -15.86 0.31
CA SER A 383 24.46 -14.89 -0.08
C SER A 383 23.98 -13.85 -1.10
N GLU A 384 22.84 -14.07 -1.77
CA GLU A 384 22.22 -13.08 -2.65
C GLU A 384 21.21 -12.19 -1.89
N LEU A 385 20.90 -12.52 -0.63
CA LEU A 385 19.86 -11.83 0.15
C LEU A 385 20.25 -10.39 0.54
N ASP A 386 21.54 -10.14 0.76
CA ASP A 386 22.07 -8.82 1.08
C ASP A 386 21.96 -7.86 -0.11
N GLN A 387 21.99 -8.37 -1.34
CA GLN A 387 21.82 -7.59 -2.58
C GLN A 387 20.44 -6.94 -2.66
N LEU A 388 19.43 -7.48 -1.96
CA LEU A 388 18.10 -6.86 -1.86
C LEU A 388 18.15 -5.44 -1.25
N SER A 389 19.20 -5.13 -0.47
CA SER A 389 19.43 -3.77 0.05
C SER A 389 19.65 -2.71 -1.03
N ARG A 390 20.09 -3.13 -2.22
CA ARG A 390 20.28 -2.28 -3.39
C ARG A 390 19.07 -2.24 -4.31
N PHE A 391 18.13 -3.18 -4.15
CA PHE A 391 16.91 -3.22 -4.94
C PHE A 391 15.91 -2.19 -4.43
N GLN A 392 15.37 -1.41 -5.36
CA GLN A 392 14.48 -0.29 -5.06
C GLN A 392 13.36 -0.25 -6.09
N ILE A 393 12.19 0.20 -5.66
CA ILE A 393 11.01 0.36 -6.51
C ILE A 393 10.37 1.69 -6.17
N ASP A 394 10.05 2.48 -7.19
CA ASP A 394 9.32 3.74 -7.01
C ASP A 394 8.02 3.49 -6.26
N ARG A 395 7.74 4.33 -5.25
CA ARG A 395 6.45 4.27 -4.57
C ARG A 395 5.37 4.65 -5.56
N CYS A 396 5.47 5.82 -6.19
CA CYS A 396 4.50 6.25 -7.19
C CYS A 396 4.54 5.33 -8.41
N MET A 397 3.37 4.93 -8.91
CA MET A 397 3.26 4.15 -10.16
C MET A 397 3.41 5.00 -11.42
N MET A 398 3.41 6.33 -11.27
CA MET A 398 3.52 7.26 -12.37
C MET A 398 4.91 7.91 -12.38
N PRO A 399 5.55 8.00 -13.56
CA PRO A 399 6.72 8.86 -13.73
C PRO A 399 6.39 10.33 -13.45
N GLU A 400 7.41 11.11 -13.08
CA GLU A 400 7.26 12.57 -13.01
C GLU A 400 6.76 13.13 -14.35
N ASN A 401 5.93 14.17 -14.28
CA ASN A 401 5.32 14.82 -15.44
C ASN A 401 4.48 13.88 -16.32
N PHE A 402 3.90 12.81 -15.75
CA PHE A 402 3.00 11.94 -16.50
C PHE A 402 1.71 12.67 -16.96
N GLY A 403 1.38 13.82 -16.37
CA GLY A 403 0.18 14.56 -16.73
C GLY A 403 -1.11 13.80 -16.42
N GLN A 404 -2.22 14.23 -17.01
CA GLN A 404 -3.55 13.68 -16.71
C GLN A 404 -3.72 12.28 -17.31
N VAL A 405 -4.00 11.30 -16.44
CA VAL A 405 -4.40 9.95 -16.82
C VAL A 405 -5.80 9.99 -17.46
N LYS A 406 -5.94 9.53 -18.70
CA LYS A 406 -7.26 9.40 -19.36
C LYS A 406 -7.86 8.01 -19.21
N THR A 407 -7.03 6.97 -19.29
CA THR A 407 -7.47 5.59 -19.14
C THR A 407 -6.45 4.78 -18.35
N ALA A 408 -6.94 3.89 -17.49
CA ALA A 408 -6.14 2.90 -16.81
C ALA A 408 -6.64 1.49 -17.17
N GLN A 409 -5.71 0.56 -17.42
CA GLN A 409 -6.01 -0.83 -17.72
C GLN A 409 -5.24 -1.72 -16.76
N LEU A 410 -5.88 -2.77 -16.25
CA LEU A 410 -5.23 -3.83 -15.50
C LEU A 410 -5.03 -5.03 -16.41
N HIS A 411 -3.78 -5.43 -16.62
CA HIS A 411 -3.40 -6.56 -17.46
C HIS A 411 -2.96 -7.69 -16.54
N HIS A 412 -3.73 -8.78 -16.55
CA HIS A 412 -3.45 -9.97 -15.76
C HIS A 412 -2.77 -11.01 -16.65
N PHE A 413 -1.57 -11.43 -16.26
CA PHE A 413 -0.88 -12.54 -16.91
C PHE A 413 -0.78 -13.68 -15.91
N GLY A 414 -1.10 -14.89 -16.36
CA GLY A 414 -0.93 -16.12 -15.61
C GLY A 414 -0.06 -17.07 -16.41
N ASP A 415 0.89 -17.70 -15.75
CA ASP A 415 1.65 -18.80 -16.32
C ASP A 415 1.62 -20.00 -15.37
N ALA A 416 1.53 -21.18 -15.99
CA ALA A 416 1.47 -22.47 -15.33
C ALA A 416 2.56 -23.37 -15.92
N THR A 417 3.70 -23.40 -15.24
CA THR A 417 4.77 -24.35 -15.55
C THR A 417 4.63 -25.58 -14.65
N ARG A 418 5.23 -26.72 -15.03
CA ARG A 418 5.17 -27.98 -14.25
C ARG A 418 5.55 -27.84 -12.77
N LYS A 419 6.35 -26.82 -12.42
CA LYS A 419 6.86 -26.61 -11.06
C LYS A 419 6.20 -25.42 -10.35
N ILE A 420 5.60 -24.47 -11.08
CA ILE A 420 5.18 -23.18 -10.54
C ILE A 420 3.89 -22.72 -11.23
N LEU A 421 2.90 -22.32 -10.42
CA LEU A 421 1.76 -21.51 -10.85
C LEU A 421 1.99 -20.09 -10.33
N LYS A 422 1.99 -19.09 -11.22
CA LYS A 422 2.13 -17.70 -10.81
C LYS A 422 1.34 -16.78 -11.74
N SER A 423 0.78 -15.73 -11.15
CA SER A 423 0.21 -14.61 -11.88
C SER A 423 0.93 -13.32 -11.52
N CYS A 424 0.94 -12.39 -12.47
CA CYS A 424 1.36 -11.00 -12.29
C CYS A 424 0.29 -10.07 -12.86
N VAL A 425 0.18 -8.89 -12.26
CA VAL A 425 -0.78 -7.87 -12.66
C VAL A 425 0.00 -6.61 -12.98
N PHE A 426 -0.21 -6.05 -14.16
CA PHE A 426 0.38 -4.78 -14.57
C PHE A 426 -0.72 -3.72 -14.67
N CYS A 427 -0.46 -2.53 -14.15
CA CYS A 427 -1.31 -1.37 -14.39
C CYS A 427 -0.71 -0.56 -15.53
N ARG A 428 -1.43 -0.45 -16.65
CA ARG A 428 -1.08 0.43 -17.77
C ARG A 428 -1.94 1.67 -17.72
N ARG A 429 -1.33 2.82 -17.42
CA ARG A 429 -1.97 4.14 -17.52
C ARG A 429 -1.63 4.77 -18.87
N MET A 430 -2.58 5.49 -19.47
CA MET A 430 -2.38 6.22 -20.72
C MET A 430 -2.69 7.70 -20.52
N GLN A 431 -1.78 8.54 -21.01
CA GLN A 431 -1.93 9.99 -21.02
C GLN A 431 -2.85 10.43 -22.16
N ALA A 432 -3.42 11.62 -22.04
CA ALA A 432 -4.00 12.28 -23.19
C ALA A 432 -2.92 12.46 -24.28
N ARG A 433 -3.26 12.16 -25.54
CA ARG A 433 -2.41 12.63 -26.65
C ARG A 433 -2.37 14.15 -26.59
N ALA A 434 -1.18 14.73 -26.80
CA ALA A 434 -1.07 16.16 -27.05
C ALA A 434 -2.08 16.51 -28.16
N GLY A 435 -2.88 17.54 -27.95
CA GLY A 435 -3.87 17.97 -28.94
C GLY A 435 -3.15 18.27 -30.25
N GLU A 436 -3.43 17.49 -31.28
CA GLU A 436 -2.93 17.79 -32.62
C GLU A 436 -3.75 18.97 -33.16
N GLN A 437 -3.06 20.00 -33.69
CA GLN A 437 -3.73 21.09 -34.38
C GLN A 437 -4.56 20.48 -35.52
N LYS A 438 -5.87 20.72 -35.54
CA LYS A 438 -6.72 20.38 -36.69
C LYS A 438 -6.28 21.24 -37.86
N MET A 439 -5.41 20.69 -38.70
CA MET A 439 -5.07 21.28 -39.99
C MET A 439 -6.30 21.19 -40.89
N ALA A 440 -6.67 22.30 -41.52
CA ALA A 440 -7.61 22.27 -42.63
C ALA A 440 -7.04 21.42 -43.77
N ASP A 441 -7.92 20.96 -44.68
CA ASP A 441 -7.47 20.28 -45.89
C ASP A 441 -6.40 21.13 -46.58
N LEU A 442 -5.27 20.49 -46.92
CA LEU A 442 -4.20 21.17 -47.63
C LEU A 442 -4.74 21.59 -49.01
N PRO A 443 -4.47 22.84 -49.45
CA PRO A 443 -4.82 23.28 -50.81
C PRO A 443 -4.28 22.30 -51.86
N GLN A 444 -4.98 22.17 -52.99
CA GLN A 444 -4.61 21.29 -54.09
C GLN A 444 -3.15 21.50 -54.55
N ASP A 445 -2.69 22.73 -54.46
CA ASP A 445 -1.33 23.19 -54.78
C ASP A 445 -0.22 22.58 -53.89
N ARG A 446 -0.57 22.02 -52.72
CA ARG A 446 0.36 21.33 -51.79
C ARG A 446 0.34 19.81 -51.91
N VAL A 447 -0.60 19.26 -52.68
CA VAL A 447 -0.86 17.81 -52.75
C VAL A 447 -0.87 17.25 -54.16
N SER A 448 -0.70 18.10 -55.19
CA SER A 448 -0.59 17.70 -56.60
C SER A 448 0.80 17.12 -56.90
N PRO A 449 0.96 15.79 -56.99
CA PRO A 449 2.26 15.22 -57.34
C PRO A 449 2.67 15.61 -58.76
N ASP A 450 3.97 15.49 -59.04
CA ASP A 450 4.55 15.53 -60.41
C ASP A 450 4.69 16.93 -61.05
N LEU A 451 4.60 18.01 -60.28
CA LEU A 451 4.93 19.35 -60.74
C LEU A 451 6.41 19.72 -60.46
N PRO A 452 7.05 20.54 -61.31
CA PRO A 452 8.41 21.02 -61.06
C PRO A 452 8.56 21.74 -59.70
N PRO A 453 9.73 21.68 -59.05
CA PRO A 453 9.99 22.44 -57.83
C PRO A 453 9.70 23.94 -58.02
N PHE A 454 9.10 24.56 -57.01
CA PHE A 454 8.67 25.97 -57.00
C PHE A 454 7.55 26.32 -57.98
N THR A 455 6.82 25.34 -58.52
CA THR A 455 5.56 25.62 -59.26
C THR A 455 4.54 26.32 -58.35
N HIS A 456 4.45 25.89 -57.10
CA HIS A 456 3.66 26.55 -56.06
C HIS A 456 4.59 26.97 -54.91
N VAL A 457 4.52 28.24 -54.52
CA VAL A 457 5.42 28.84 -53.53
C VAL A 457 4.62 29.58 -52.48
N GLY A 458 4.87 29.24 -51.21
CA GLY A 458 4.42 30.02 -50.06
C GLY A 458 5.40 31.16 -49.82
N ILE A 459 4.90 32.34 -49.52
CA ILE A 459 5.71 33.54 -49.29
C ILE A 459 5.51 33.96 -47.84
N ASP A 460 6.58 33.90 -47.05
CA ASP A 460 6.59 34.38 -45.67
C ASP A 460 7.51 35.60 -45.55
N TYR A 461 6.98 36.70 -45.00
CA TYR A 461 7.75 37.90 -44.72
C TYR A 461 8.20 37.89 -43.27
N PHE A 462 9.45 38.30 -43.01
CA PHE A 462 9.96 38.47 -41.66
C PHE A 462 10.82 39.74 -41.54
N GLY A 463 10.88 40.28 -40.33
CA GLY A 463 11.48 41.59 -40.05
C GLY A 463 10.47 42.53 -39.37
N PRO A 464 10.78 43.84 -39.26
CA PRO A 464 11.91 44.54 -39.91
C PRO A 464 13.27 44.20 -39.29
N ILE A 465 14.28 44.11 -40.14
CA ILE A 465 15.70 44.00 -39.78
C ILE A 465 16.36 45.32 -40.15
N GLU A 466 17.05 45.95 -39.20
CA GLU A 466 17.84 47.15 -39.48
C GLU A 466 19.19 46.75 -40.07
N VAL A 467 19.47 47.21 -41.28
CA VAL A 467 20.74 46.98 -41.96
C VAL A 467 21.44 48.30 -42.24
N LYS A 468 22.77 48.29 -42.13
CA LYS A 468 23.59 49.46 -42.41
C LYS A 468 23.86 49.54 -43.92
N ARG A 469 23.44 50.63 -44.56
CA ARG A 469 23.78 50.95 -45.96
C ARG A 469 24.61 52.24 -45.98
N GLY A 470 25.93 52.08 -46.10
CA GLY A 470 26.86 53.21 -45.98
C GLY A 470 26.87 53.78 -44.55
N ARG A 471 26.56 55.07 -44.40
CA ARG A 471 26.49 55.75 -43.09
C ARG A 471 25.08 55.77 -42.47
N VAL A 472 24.08 55.15 -43.12
CA VAL A 472 22.68 55.21 -42.70
C VAL A 472 22.16 53.80 -42.38
N HIS A 473 21.37 53.67 -41.31
CA HIS A 473 20.63 52.45 -41.00
C HIS A 473 19.25 52.50 -41.67
N VAL A 474 18.90 51.43 -42.38
CA VAL A 474 17.63 51.32 -43.12
C VAL A 474 16.91 50.02 -42.76
N LYS A 475 15.59 50.08 -42.65
CA LYS A 475 14.75 48.90 -42.41
C LYS A 475 14.64 48.05 -43.67
N ARG A 476 14.81 46.75 -43.53
CA ARG A 476 14.58 45.75 -44.57
C ARG A 476 13.69 44.63 -44.04
N TYR A 477 12.95 44.02 -44.95
CA TYR A 477 12.16 42.83 -44.67
C TYR A 477 12.77 41.68 -45.47
N GLY A 478 12.94 40.54 -44.83
CA GLY A 478 13.28 39.30 -45.49
C GLY A 478 12.02 38.67 -46.07
N VAL A 479 12.15 38.05 -47.23
CA VAL A 479 11.12 37.23 -47.86
C VAL A 479 11.64 35.81 -47.99
N ILE A 480 10.89 34.85 -47.47
CA ILE A 480 11.17 33.43 -47.61
C ILE A 480 10.19 32.88 -48.64
N PHE A 481 10.74 32.27 -49.68
CA PHE A 481 10.01 31.51 -50.67
C PHE A 481 10.09 30.03 -50.32
N THR A 482 8.99 29.47 -49.81
CA THR A 482 8.89 28.06 -49.44
C THR A 482 8.24 27.29 -50.57
N CYS A 483 8.96 26.37 -51.22
CA CYS A 483 8.37 25.45 -52.18
C CYS A 483 7.26 24.63 -51.48
N LEU A 484 6.05 24.67 -52.02
CA LEU A 484 4.89 23.99 -51.44
C LEU A 484 4.79 22.52 -51.85
N GLU A 485 5.59 22.11 -52.82
CA GLU A 485 5.60 20.75 -53.36
C GLU A 485 6.28 19.78 -52.39
N ARG A 486 5.56 18.71 -52.01
CA ARG A 486 6.09 17.68 -51.12
C ARG A 486 6.53 16.46 -51.93
N ASN A 487 7.84 16.30 -52.11
CA ASN A 487 8.41 15.02 -52.56
C ASN A 487 8.14 13.93 -51.49
N LYS A 488 7.05 13.18 -51.63
CA LYS A 488 6.74 12.03 -50.79
C LYS A 488 7.57 10.82 -51.24
N TRP A 489 8.57 10.47 -50.44
CA TRP A 489 9.26 9.17 -50.38
C TRP A 489 10.06 8.75 -51.64
N ASN A 490 11.29 9.26 -51.77
CA ASN A 490 12.29 8.70 -52.70
C ASN A 490 12.95 7.39 -52.22
N LYS A 491 12.42 6.73 -51.19
CA LYS A 491 12.88 5.37 -50.82
C LYS A 491 11.88 4.36 -51.37
N THR A 492 12.17 3.88 -52.56
CA THR A 492 11.59 2.64 -53.09
C THR A 492 11.85 1.51 -52.11
N LYS A 493 10.79 0.98 -51.50
CA LYS A 493 10.88 -0.30 -50.77
C LYS A 493 11.14 -1.40 -51.79
N ARG A 494 12.10 -2.28 -51.49
CA ARG A 494 12.36 -3.51 -52.23
C ARG A 494 11.05 -4.30 -52.39
N TYR A 495 10.78 -4.80 -53.59
CA TYR A 495 9.67 -5.73 -53.82
C TYR A 495 9.96 -7.09 -53.20
N PHE A 496 8.91 -7.79 -52.79
CA PHE A 496 9.03 -9.20 -52.42
C PHE A 496 9.50 -10.01 -53.64
N SER A 497 10.48 -10.87 -53.43
CA SER A 497 11.08 -11.73 -54.46
C SER A 497 10.82 -13.21 -54.15
N PRO A 498 10.80 -14.09 -55.16
CA PRO A 498 10.84 -15.54 -54.96
C PRO A 498 11.97 -15.93 -54.00
N GLY A 499 11.65 -16.73 -52.97
CA GLY A 499 12.58 -17.16 -51.94
C GLY A 499 12.44 -16.45 -50.59
N ASP A 500 11.83 -15.26 -50.55
CA ASP A 500 11.63 -14.50 -49.31
C ASP A 500 10.77 -15.30 -48.30
N LEU A 501 11.20 -15.36 -47.04
CA LEU A 501 10.41 -15.92 -45.94
C LEU A 501 9.54 -14.84 -45.32
N VAL A 502 8.24 -15.12 -45.22
CA VAL A 502 7.23 -14.15 -44.78
C VAL A 502 6.28 -14.75 -43.75
N VAL A 503 5.75 -13.90 -42.87
CA VAL A 503 4.55 -14.20 -42.07
C VAL A 503 3.34 -13.60 -42.76
N ILE A 504 2.27 -14.38 -42.87
CA ILE A 504 0.96 -13.94 -43.38
C ILE A 504 0.17 -13.36 -42.21
N VAL A 505 -0.12 -12.06 -42.29
CA VAL A 505 -0.91 -11.33 -41.30
C VAL A 505 -2.37 -11.78 -41.40
N ASP A 506 -2.88 -12.39 -40.32
CA ASP A 506 -4.27 -12.83 -40.20
C ASP A 506 -4.90 -12.28 -38.92
N ASP A 507 -5.65 -11.19 -39.06
CA ASP A 507 -6.27 -10.50 -37.93
C ASP A 507 -7.36 -11.34 -37.22
N THR A 508 -7.75 -12.48 -37.79
CA THR A 508 -8.75 -13.40 -37.23
C THR A 508 -8.15 -14.60 -36.48
N ALA A 509 -6.86 -14.87 -36.69
CA ALA A 509 -6.19 -15.99 -36.04
C ALA A 509 -5.76 -15.64 -34.60
N PRO A 510 -5.74 -16.63 -33.68
CA PRO A 510 -5.15 -16.45 -32.34
C PRO A 510 -3.73 -15.86 -32.39
N ARG A 511 -3.35 -15.13 -31.33
CA ARG A 511 -1.99 -14.56 -31.26
C ARG A 511 -0.96 -15.69 -31.33
N ASN A 512 0.13 -15.45 -32.06
CA ASN A 512 1.22 -16.40 -32.34
C ASN A 512 0.85 -17.61 -33.22
N SER A 513 -0.30 -17.59 -33.90
CA SER A 513 -0.68 -18.66 -34.85
C SER A 513 -0.71 -18.21 -36.32
N TRP A 514 -0.11 -17.06 -36.64
CA TRP A 514 -0.01 -16.59 -38.02
C TRP A 514 0.86 -17.53 -38.86
N LEU A 515 0.39 -17.82 -40.07
CA LEU A 515 1.05 -18.78 -40.95
C LEU A 515 2.35 -18.18 -41.51
N MET A 516 3.42 -18.95 -41.43
CA MET A 516 4.65 -18.67 -42.17
C MET A 516 4.57 -19.29 -43.57
N GLY A 517 5.20 -18.63 -44.52
CA GLY A 517 5.36 -19.18 -45.86
C GLY A 517 6.55 -18.58 -46.60
N ARG A 518 6.85 -19.15 -47.76
CA ARG A 518 7.89 -18.68 -48.66
C ARG A 518 7.26 -18.10 -49.90
N VAL A 519 7.70 -16.92 -50.32
CA VAL A 519 7.30 -16.32 -51.59
C VAL A 519 7.81 -17.20 -52.72
N VAL A 520 6.91 -17.61 -53.61
CA VAL A 520 7.21 -18.43 -54.79
C VAL A 520 7.26 -17.57 -56.03
N GLU A 521 6.39 -16.57 -56.12
CA GLU A 521 6.25 -15.72 -57.30
C GLU A 521 5.78 -14.33 -56.90
N ALA A 522 6.38 -13.31 -57.53
CA ALA A 522 5.94 -11.93 -57.40
C ALA A 522 5.05 -11.57 -58.59
N LEU A 523 3.87 -11.00 -58.33
CA LEU A 523 2.90 -10.64 -59.37
C LEU A 523 2.89 -9.11 -59.57
N PRO A 524 3.63 -8.57 -60.56
CA PRO A 524 3.61 -7.15 -60.88
C PRO A 524 2.30 -6.76 -61.57
N GLY A 525 1.77 -5.57 -61.23
CA GLY A 525 0.63 -4.98 -61.93
C GLY A 525 1.03 -4.30 -63.25
N ALA A 526 0.06 -3.72 -63.95
CA ALA A 526 0.26 -3.07 -65.25
C ALA A 526 1.31 -1.93 -65.27
N LYS A 527 1.66 -1.37 -64.10
CA LYS A 527 2.71 -0.34 -63.93
C LYS A 527 4.06 -0.91 -63.45
N GLY A 528 4.26 -2.23 -63.49
CA GLY A 528 5.48 -2.91 -63.03
C GLY A 528 5.65 -3.01 -61.51
N LEU A 529 4.68 -2.56 -60.72
CA LEU A 529 4.73 -2.58 -59.25
C LEU A 529 4.18 -3.90 -58.70
N VAL A 530 4.93 -4.58 -57.82
CA VAL A 530 4.45 -5.81 -57.15
C VAL A 530 3.43 -5.44 -56.07
N ARG A 531 2.17 -5.87 -56.24
CA ARG A 531 1.08 -5.63 -55.27
C ARG A 531 0.57 -6.90 -54.59
N SER A 532 0.85 -8.05 -55.18
CA SER A 532 0.54 -9.36 -54.60
C SER A 532 1.64 -10.36 -54.93
N VAL A 533 1.75 -11.40 -54.13
CA VAL A 533 2.69 -12.51 -54.33
C VAL A 533 2.01 -13.84 -54.04
N LEU A 534 2.51 -14.92 -54.62
CA LEU A 534 2.14 -16.29 -54.26
C LEU A 534 3.04 -16.77 -53.12
N VAL A 535 2.44 -17.18 -52.02
CA VAL A 535 3.14 -17.65 -50.82
C VAL A 535 2.83 -19.13 -50.60
N LYS A 536 3.85 -19.98 -50.60
CA LYS A 536 3.75 -21.39 -50.24
C LYS A 536 3.85 -21.55 -48.73
N THR A 537 2.77 -22.03 -48.11
CA THR A 537 2.73 -22.46 -46.72
C THR A 537 3.06 -23.95 -46.62
N LYS A 538 2.96 -24.54 -45.41
CA LYS A 538 3.13 -25.99 -45.22
C LYS A 538 2.10 -26.82 -46.00
N THR A 539 0.90 -26.28 -46.25
CA THR A 539 -0.25 -27.05 -46.74
C THR A 539 -0.74 -26.59 -48.10
N ASN A 540 -0.58 -25.32 -48.47
CA ASN A 540 -1.13 -24.77 -49.71
C ASN A 540 -0.32 -23.57 -50.23
N ILE A 541 -0.61 -23.14 -51.45
CA ILE A 541 -0.12 -21.89 -52.03
C ILE A 541 -1.26 -20.88 -51.97
N LEU A 542 -0.97 -19.69 -51.43
CA LEU A 542 -1.94 -18.62 -51.24
C LEU A 542 -1.47 -17.37 -51.97
N GLN A 543 -2.35 -16.75 -52.76
CA GLN A 543 -2.11 -15.39 -53.23
C GLN A 543 -2.42 -14.40 -52.09
N ARG A 544 -1.47 -13.51 -51.78
CA ARG A 544 -1.63 -12.50 -50.73
C ARG A 544 -1.16 -11.13 -51.20
N PRO A 545 -1.89 -10.06 -50.84
CA PRO A 545 -1.43 -8.71 -51.08
C PRO A 545 -0.23 -8.40 -50.16
N ILE A 546 0.72 -7.60 -50.66
CA ILE A 546 1.99 -7.34 -49.96
C ILE A 546 1.82 -6.64 -48.60
N ASN A 547 0.69 -5.96 -48.37
CA ASN A 547 0.37 -5.31 -47.10
C ASN A 547 -0.14 -6.29 -46.02
N LYS A 548 -0.42 -7.54 -46.39
CA LYS A 548 -0.75 -8.64 -45.46
C LYS A 548 0.43 -9.58 -45.25
N LEU A 549 1.64 -9.15 -45.59
CA LEU A 549 2.86 -9.93 -45.45
C LEU A 549 3.91 -9.14 -44.66
N CYS A 550 4.58 -9.84 -43.74
CA CYS A 550 5.73 -9.33 -43.02
C CYS A 550 6.96 -10.12 -43.43
N LEU A 551 7.97 -9.44 -43.99
CA LEU A 551 9.25 -10.06 -44.37
C LEU A 551 10.01 -10.48 -43.11
N LEU A 552 10.40 -11.74 -43.03
CA LEU A 552 11.24 -12.28 -41.96
C LEU A 552 12.69 -12.43 -42.39
N LEU A 553 12.91 -12.95 -43.59
CA LEU A 553 14.23 -13.17 -44.15
C LEU A 553 14.19 -12.96 -45.66
N GLU A 554 15.15 -12.21 -46.16
CA GLU A 554 15.33 -12.01 -47.60
C GLU A 554 15.82 -13.31 -48.25
N ALA A 555 15.39 -13.56 -49.49
CA ALA A 555 15.99 -14.58 -50.33
C ALA A 555 17.50 -14.29 -50.47
N ALA A 556 18.30 -15.34 -50.28
CA ALA A 556 19.77 -15.28 -50.44
C ALA A 556 20.17 -15.13 -51.92
#